data_AF-A0A329WDP4-F1
#
_entry.id   AF-A0A329WDP4-F1
#
_cell.length_a   1.000
_cell.length_b   1.000
_cell.length_c   1.000
_cell.angle_alpha   90.00
_cell.angle_beta   90.00
_cell.angle_gamma   90.00
#
_symmetry.space_group_name_H-M   'P 1'
#
loop_
_entity.id
_entity.type
_entity.pdbx_description
1 polymer ?
#
loop_
_entity_poly.entity_id
_entity_poly.type
_entity_poly.pdbx_seq_one_letter_code
_entity_poly.pdbx_strand_id
1 'polypeptide(L)'
;MEKRSIYPNEYNTMSSCSLGLGLDLPLEKKLRTGNERNIEGAQPFIPSHSKQKQYSAIPIAMSDILSESALTSQPIITDLINPQKIKMSEGVKDILNNKEGGGNLVFKALQIKPSDETVPFNALKIVDTWQNEIPDKDMSILAYWAPQGGYVDIPTQPNLSRHPQYVFTPGFSGCSFVVDKMNKDILRVRHVQGGQEDVEYNNQNIDHGMGMIAAMEFCDYGYHEADGKVMENTYGSAFLKFNPEEKQWQLHYQKIAAAPNIINIKSKSNRWSFSKPSIEADTFISKDMKVSGYNRKNINDN
;
A
#
# COMPACT_ATOMS: atom_id res chain seq x y z
N MET A 1 -8.01 18.05 -57.95
CA MET A 1 -9.01 17.01 -57.62
C MET A 1 -9.01 16.85 -56.11
N GLU A 2 -9.97 17.51 -55.46
CA GLU A 2 -10.29 17.34 -54.04
C GLU A 2 -10.96 15.98 -53.81
N LYS A 3 -10.69 15.39 -52.63
CA LYS A 3 -11.72 14.68 -51.85
C LYS A 3 -11.40 14.79 -50.35
N ARG A 4 -12.13 15.69 -49.70
CA ARG A 4 -12.67 15.64 -48.32
C ARG A 4 -13.18 14.22 -47.99
N SER A 5 -13.39 13.72 -46.77
CA SER A 5 -13.37 14.13 -45.35
C SER A 5 -13.74 12.80 -44.59
N ILE A 6 -13.54 12.56 -43.29
CA ILE A 6 -14.37 12.91 -42.12
C ILE A 6 -13.85 11.97 -40.99
N TYR A 7 -13.38 12.50 -39.85
CA TYR A 7 -13.50 11.83 -38.53
C TYR A 7 -14.89 12.22 -37.96
N PRO A 8 -15.58 11.46 -37.07
CA PRO A 8 -15.01 11.08 -35.76
C PRO A 8 -15.65 9.89 -34.98
N ASN A 9 -15.14 9.72 -33.76
CA ASN A 9 -15.79 9.34 -32.49
C ASN A 9 -15.95 7.87 -32.03
N GLU A 10 -15.34 7.64 -30.84
CA GLU A 10 -15.92 7.15 -29.59
C GLU A 10 -16.84 5.91 -29.62
N TYR A 11 -16.37 4.84 -28.98
CA TYR A 11 -17.26 3.87 -28.32
C TYR A 11 -16.85 3.67 -26.86
N ASN A 12 -17.35 4.59 -26.03
CA ASN A 12 -17.81 4.25 -24.68
C ASN A 12 -19.07 3.39 -24.84
N THR A 13 -19.11 2.22 -24.21
CA THR A 13 -20.38 1.54 -23.91
C THR A 13 -20.36 1.07 -22.45
N MET A 14 -20.67 2.01 -21.56
CA MET A 14 -21.37 1.70 -20.32
C MET A 14 -22.76 1.19 -20.71
N SER A 15 -23.07 -0.05 -20.35
CA SER A 15 -24.43 -0.56 -20.46
C SER A 15 -25.22 -0.09 -19.23
N SER A 16 -26.00 0.99 -19.39
CA SER A 16 -27.01 1.42 -18.44
C SER A 16 -28.36 0.85 -18.85
N CYS A 17 -28.87 -0.10 -18.08
CA CYS A 17 -30.29 -0.45 -18.10
C CYS A 17 -31.00 0.48 -17.12
N SER A 18 -31.72 1.49 -17.63
CA SER A 18 -32.68 2.28 -16.84
C SER A 18 -34.08 2.20 -17.46
N LEU A 19 -35.00 1.64 -16.70
CA LEU A 19 -36.45 1.79 -16.87
C LEU A 19 -37.04 1.82 -15.46
N GLY A 20 -37.43 3.01 -14.99
CA GLY A 20 -38.16 3.16 -13.73
C GLY A 20 -38.00 4.55 -13.12
N LEU A 21 -39.11 5.26 -12.97
CA LEU A 21 -39.22 6.61 -12.42
C LEU A 21 -38.68 6.75 -10.99
N GLY A 22 -37.89 7.81 -10.75
CA GLY A 22 -37.87 8.55 -9.48
C GLY A 22 -36.74 8.20 -8.51
N LEU A 23 -35.83 9.17 -8.34
CA LEU A 23 -34.76 9.22 -7.33
C LEU A 23 -33.72 8.09 -7.46
N ASP A 24 -32.90 8.14 -8.51
CA ASP A 24 -31.60 7.48 -8.51
C ASP A 24 -30.70 8.18 -7.49
N LEU A 25 -30.86 7.83 -6.20
CA LEU A 25 -29.77 7.97 -5.24
C LEU A 25 -28.57 7.24 -5.87
N PRO A 26 -27.39 7.88 -5.99
CA PRO A 26 -26.23 7.19 -6.55
C PRO A 26 -26.02 5.91 -5.75
N LEU A 27 -26.11 4.77 -6.42
CA LEU A 27 -25.88 3.47 -5.80
C LEU A 27 -24.53 3.54 -5.07
N GLU A 28 -24.52 3.43 -3.75
CA GLU A 28 -23.29 3.44 -2.98
C GLU A 28 -22.38 2.33 -3.52
N LYS A 29 -21.17 2.71 -3.95
CA LYS A 29 -20.18 1.75 -4.43
C LYS A 29 -19.80 0.83 -3.26
N LYS A 30 -19.94 -0.47 -3.47
CA LYS A 30 -19.53 -1.51 -2.52
C LYS A 30 -18.23 -2.16 -2.97
N LEU A 31 -17.47 -2.68 -2.02
CA LEU A 31 -16.35 -3.57 -2.28
C LEU A 31 -16.85 -4.94 -2.70
N ARG A 32 -16.14 -5.59 -3.61
CA ARG A 32 -16.45 -6.96 -4.03
C ARG A 32 -16.27 -7.93 -2.87
N THR A 33 -17.16 -8.90 -2.76
CA THR A 33 -17.12 -9.92 -1.70
C THR A 33 -17.19 -11.34 -2.26
N GLY A 34 -16.84 -12.33 -1.44
CA GLY A 34 -16.87 -13.74 -1.83
C GLY A 34 -16.11 -14.01 -3.13
N ASN A 35 -16.81 -14.60 -4.12
CA ASN A 35 -16.22 -14.96 -5.41
C ASN A 35 -15.98 -13.75 -6.33
N GLU A 36 -16.67 -12.63 -6.12
CA GLU A 36 -16.49 -11.41 -6.94
C GLU A 36 -15.09 -10.81 -6.78
N ARG A 37 -14.39 -11.14 -5.68
CA ARG A 37 -13.02 -10.72 -5.43
C ARG A 37 -12.01 -11.32 -6.41
N ASN A 38 -12.39 -12.42 -7.08
CA ASN A 38 -11.47 -13.23 -7.86
C ASN A 38 -11.67 -13.00 -9.37
N ILE A 39 -10.59 -13.18 -10.14
CA ILE A 39 -10.65 -13.22 -11.61
C ILE A 39 -10.90 -14.66 -12.06
N GLU A 40 -12.02 -14.88 -12.76
CA GLU A 40 -12.37 -16.20 -13.29
C GLU A 40 -11.29 -16.73 -14.25
N GLY A 41 -10.92 -18.00 -14.10
CA GLY A 41 -9.90 -18.65 -14.93
C GLY A 41 -8.45 -18.32 -14.56
N ALA A 42 -8.21 -17.50 -13.54
CA ALA A 42 -6.86 -17.26 -13.03
C ALA A 42 -6.22 -18.54 -12.48
N GLN A 43 -4.92 -18.72 -12.73
CA GLN A 43 -4.14 -19.85 -12.23
C GLN A 43 -3.32 -19.43 -11.01
N PRO A 44 -3.15 -20.29 -9.99
CA PRO A 44 -2.29 -19.95 -8.86
C PRO A 44 -0.85 -19.77 -9.31
N PHE A 45 -0.22 -18.66 -8.92
CA PHE A 45 1.22 -18.49 -9.10
C PHE A 45 1.97 -19.35 -8.09
N ILE A 46 2.75 -20.32 -8.59
CA ILE A 46 3.58 -21.18 -7.76
C ILE A 46 5.03 -20.69 -7.89
N PRO A 47 5.54 -19.90 -6.93
CA PRO A 47 6.92 -19.46 -6.98
C PRO A 47 7.88 -20.62 -6.71
N SER A 48 9.09 -20.49 -7.25
CA SER A 48 10.22 -21.33 -6.86
C SER A 48 10.44 -21.28 -5.35
N HIS A 49 10.92 -22.37 -4.77
CA HIS A 49 11.14 -22.49 -3.33
C HIS A 49 11.94 -21.30 -2.78
N SER A 50 11.33 -20.62 -1.80
CA SER A 50 12.01 -19.57 -1.03
C SER A 50 13.14 -20.18 -0.21
N LYS A 51 14.29 -19.53 -0.22
CA LYS A 51 15.46 -19.93 0.56
C LYS A 51 15.60 -19.01 1.75
N GLN A 52 15.88 -19.58 2.92
CA GLN A 52 16.28 -18.79 4.08
C GLN A 52 17.72 -18.32 3.88
N LYS A 53 17.93 -17.01 3.90
CA LYS A 53 19.26 -16.41 3.76
C LYS A 53 19.38 -15.16 4.63
N GLN A 54 20.61 -14.90 5.07
CA GLN A 54 20.96 -13.69 5.79
C GLN A 54 21.62 -12.72 4.82
N TYR A 55 21.12 -11.48 4.81
CA TYR A 55 21.65 -10.42 3.96
C TYR A 55 21.92 -9.15 4.76
N SER A 56 22.81 -8.30 4.24
CA SER A 56 22.98 -6.96 4.76
C SER A 56 21.77 -6.09 4.43
N ALA A 57 21.31 -5.35 5.42
CA ALA A 57 20.32 -4.29 5.28
C ALA A 57 20.99 -2.94 5.53
N ILE A 58 20.68 -1.95 4.69
CA ILE A 58 21.23 -0.61 4.82
C ILE A 58 20.09 0.41 4.94
N PRO A 59 20.22 1.44 5.79
CA PRO A 59 19.32 2.59 5.74
C PRO A 59 19.34 3.23 4.36
N ILE A 60 18.16 3.59 3.85
CA ILE A 60 17.97 4.25 2.56
C ILE A 60 16.95 5.38 2.73
N ALA A 61 17.08 6.46 1.96
CA ALA A 61 16.18 7.60 2.05
C ALA A 61 14.77 7.21 1.58
N MET A 62 13.75 7.75 2.27
CA MET A 62 12.35 7.52 1.90
C MET A 62 12.02 8.03 0.49
N SER A 63 12.66 9.12 0.04
CA SER A 63 12.52 9.64 -1.32
C SER A 63 12.97 8.64 -2.39
N ASP A 64 13.99 7.84 -2.09
CA ASP A 64 14.56 6.91 -3.06
C ASP A 64 13.63 5.72 -3.26
N ILE A 65 13.09 5.18 -2.16
CA ILE A 65 12.20 4.01 -2.21
C ILE A 65 10.77 4.36 -2.65
N LEU A 66 10.31 5.60 -2.43
CA LEU A 66 9.00 6.08 -2.86
C LEU A 66 9.02 6.79 -4.23
N SER A 67 10.16 6.75 -4.93
CA SER A 67 10.25 7.22 -6.31
C SER A 67 9.51 6.26 -7.24
N GLU A 68 8.94 6.77 -8.33
CA GLU A 68 8.23 5.95 -9.32
C GLU A 68 9.15 4.84 -9.88
N SER A 69 10.42 5.18 -10.16
CA SER A 69 11.43 4.21 -10.60
C SER A 69 11.62 3.06 -9.60
N ALA A 70 11.78 3.36 -8.30
CA ALA A 70 11.89 2.30 -7.29
C ALA A 70 10.60 1.51 -7.14
N LEU A 71 9.44 2.18 -7.16
CA LEU A 71 8.12 1.54 -7.03
C LEU A 71 7.81 0.59 -8.19
N THR A 72 8.35 0.81 -9.38
CA THR A 72 8.22 -0.14 -10.50
C THR A 72 9.17 -1.33 -10.45
N SER A 73 10.26 -1.27 -9.68
CA SER A 73 11.37 -2.23 -9.79
C SER A 73 11.72 -2.99 -8.52
N GLN A 74 11.45 -2.41 -7.34
CA GLN A 74 11.84 -2.96 -6.04
C GLN A 74 10.63 -3.12 -5.14
N PRO A 75 10.32 -4.34 -4.66
CA PRO A 75 9.22 -4.55 -3.73
C PRO A 75 9.40 -3.70 -2.46
N ILE A 76 8.32 -3.10 -1.98
CA ILE A 76 8.24 -2.50 -0.65
C ILE A 76 7.38 -3.41 0.23
N ILE A 77 7.96 -3.87 1.34
CA ILE A 77 7.24 -4.67 2.34
C ILE A 77 7.13 -3.92 3.67
N THR A 78 6.18 -4.34 4.50
CA THR A 78 5.89 -3.72 5.81
C THR A 78 6.21 -4.65 6.97
N ASP A 79 7.04 -5.67 6.74
CA ASP A 79 7.35 -6.68 7.75
C ASP A 79 7.95 -6.09 9.03
N LEU A 80 8.71 -4.99 8.92
CA LEU A 80 9.33 -4.32 10.06
C LEU A 80 8.39 -3.34 10.77
N ILE A 81 7.11 -3.31 10.37
CA ILE A 81 6.02 -2.63 11.07
C ILE A 81 5.21 -3.64 11.92
N ASN A 82 5.40 -4.95 11.73
CA ASN A 82 4.66 -5.98 12.47
C ASN A 82 5.23 -6.17 13.90
N PRO A 83 4.45 -5.94 14.97
CA PRO A 83 4.90 -6.10 16.36
C PRO A 83 5.22 -7.55 16.76
N GLN A 84 4.77 -8.55 15.96
CA GLN A 84 5.16 -9.95 16.14
C GLN A 84 6.58 -10.24 15.64
N LYS A 85 7.11 -9.40 14.73
CA LYS A 85 8.44 -9.55 14.13
C LYS A 85 9.48 -8.63 14.76
N ILE A 86 9.07 -7.42 15.14
CA ILE A 86 9.94 -6.39 15.69
C ILE A 86 9.40 -5.95 17.05
N LYS A 87 10.29 -5.90 18.05
CA LYS A 87 9.94 -5.38 19.38
C LYS A 87 9.63 -3.88 19.27
N MET A 88 8.46 -3.49 19.79
CA MET A 88 7.98 -2.11 19.80
C MET A 88 7.46 -1.73 21.18
N SER A 89 7.47 -0.42 21.48
CA SER A 89 6.89 0.15 22.69
C SER A 89 5.36 0.00 22.67
N GLU A 90 4.75 0.07 23.84
CA GLU A 90 3.28 0.07 23.94
C GLU A 90 2.68 1.27 23.20
N GLY A 91 3.29 2.45 23.29
CA GLY A 91 2.80 3.63 22.55
C GLY A 91 2.73 3.44 21.03
N VAL A 92 3.71 2.73 20.43
CA VAL A 92 3.64 2.37 19.01
C VAL A 92 2.55 1.33 18.75
N LYS A 93 2.43 0.31 19.59
CA LYS A 93 1.40 -0.73 19.45
C LYS A 93 -0.01 -0.16 19.58
N ASP A 94 -0.22 0.79 20.48
CA ASP A 94 -1.50 1.46 20.67
C ASP A 94 -1.94 2.17 19.39
N ILE A 95 -1.03 2.89 18.73
CA ILE A 95 -1.30 3.53 17.43
C ILE A 95 -1.54 2.49 16.33
N LEU A 96 -0.72 1.43 16.29
CA LEU A 96 -0.86 0.36 15.30
C LEU A 96 -2.22 -0.34 15.37
N ASN A 97 -2.78 -0.45 16.57
CA ASN A 97 -4.04 -1.13 16.85
C ASN A 97 -5.25 -0.18 16.99
N ASN A 98 -5.06 1.15 16.87
CA ASN A 98 -6.15 2.12 17.02
C ASN A 98 -7.08 2.12 15.81
N LYS A 99 -8.00 1.15 15.72
CA LYS A 99 -8.90 0.96 14.58
C LYS A 99 -9.81 2.15 14.28
N GLU A 100 -10.06 3.02 15.27
CA GLU A 100 -10.93 4.19 15.15
C GLU A 100 -10.10 5.47 15.12
N GLY A 101 -9.51 5.76 13.96
CA GLY A 101 -8.78 7.01 13.72
C GLY A 101 -7.26 6.86 13.62
N GLY A 102 -6.71 5.65 13.81
CA GLY A 102 -5.29 5.37 13.55
C GLY A 102 -4.36 6.27 14.35
N GLY A 103 -3.39 6.89 13.67
CA GLY A 103 -2.53 7.90 14.28
C GLY A 103 -1.40 8.35 13.38
N ASN A 104 -0.39 8.99 13.97
CA ASN A 104 0.81 9.44 13.27
C ASN A 104 2.03 8.67 13.76
N LEU A 105 2.84 8.19 12.82
CA LEU A 105 4.09 7.48 13.11
C LEU A 105 5.20 8.02 12.23
N VAL A 106 6.44 7.89 12.72
CA VAL A 106 7.64 8.21 11.94
C VAL A 106 8.17 6.93 11.31
N PHE A 107 8.38 6.97 10.00
CA PHE A 107 8.84 5.84 9.22
C PHE A 107 10.21 6.11 8.62
N LYS A 108 11.03 5.07 8.55
CA LYS A 108 12.28 5.01 7.78
C LYS A 108 12.27 3.74 6.94
N ALA A 109 13.23 3.61 6.04
CA ALA A 109 13.37 2.44 5.20
C ALA A 109 14.72 1.74 5.39
N LEU A 110 14.69 0.41 5.24
CA LEU A 110 15.88 -0.41 5.03
C LEU A 110 15.81 -1.02 3.63
N GLN A 111 16.91 -0.94 2.88
CA GLN A 111 17.07 -1.72 1.66
C GLN A 111 17.85 -2.99 1.98
N ILE A 112 17.27 -4.14 1.62
CA ILE A 112 17.93 -5.43 1.70
C ILE A 112 18.57 -5.67 0.33
N LYS A 113 19.88 -5.92 0.33
CA LYS A 113 20.64 -6.20 -0.88
C LYS A 113 21.09 -7.66 -0.87
N PRO A 114 20.38 -8.55 -1.56
CA PRO A 114 20.89 -9.88 -1.83
C PRO A 114 22.27 -9.80 -2.51
N SER A 115 23.20 -10.66 -2.10
CA SER A 115 24.52 -10.78 -2.73
C SER A 115 24.52 -11.71 -3.94
N ASP A 116 23.37 -12.28 -4.30
CA ASP A 116 23.14 -13.11 -5.47
C ASP A 116 22.38 -12.32 -6.55
N GLU A 117 21.97 -12.98 -7.64
CA GLU A 117 21.25 -12.36 -8.77
C GLU A 117 19.82 -11.88 -8.42
N THR A 118 19.38 -12.02 -7.16
CA THR A 118 18.06 -11.58 -6.73
C THR A 118 18.00 -10.07 -6.60
N VAL A 119 16.91 -9.47 -7.10
CA VAL A 119 16.73 -8.02 -7.05
C VAL A 119 16.66 -7.50 -5.59
N PRO A 120 17.15 -6.29 -5.30
CA PRO A 120 16.96 -5.66 -4.00
C PRO A 120 15.48 -5.42 -3.69
N PHE A 121 15.14 -5.39 -2.41
CA PHE A 121 13.81 -4.97 -1.94
C PHE A 121 13.93 -4.08 -0.71
N ASN A 122 12.86 -3.33 -0.44
CA ASN A 122 12.82 -2.31 0.61
C ASN A 122 11.81 -2.72 1.68
N ALA A 123 12.09 -2.36 2.93
CA ALA A 123 11.20 -2.60 4.05
C ALA A 123 10.97 -1.30 4.83
N LEU A 124 9.71 -0.94 5.02
CA LEU A 124 9.32 0.15 5.92
C LEU A 124 9.48 -0.30 7.36
N LYS A 125 10.09 0.57 8.18
CA LYS A 125 10.28 0.37 9.63
C LYS A 125 9.81 1.61 10.38
N ILE A 126 9.17 1.42 11.52
CA ILE A 126 8.84 2.50 12.46
C ILE A 126 10.09 2.94 13.22
N VAL A 127 10.25 4.25 13.35
CA VAL A 127 11.16 4.87 14.32
C VAL A 127 10.42 4.97 15.66
N ASP A 128 10.75 4.08 16.59
CA ASP A 128 10.10 4.00 17.90
C ASP A 128 10.67 5.06 18.86
N THR A 129 10.09 6.27 18.83
CA THR A 129 10.54 7.39 19.65
C THR A 129 10.31 7.17 21.15
N TRP A 130 9.38 6.30 21.55
CA TRP A 130 9.18 5.93 22.96
C TRP A 130 10.29 5.01 23.49
N GLN A 131 11.02 4.33 22.60
CA GLN A 131 12.26 3.63 22.94
C GLN A 131 13.50 4.50 22.73
N ASN A 132 13.34 5.82 22.58
CA ASN A 132 14.42 6.77 22.30
C ASN A 132 15.13 6.52 20.95
N GLU A 133 14.48 5.87 19.97
CA GLU A 133 14.99 5.94 18.60
C GLU A 133 14.84 7.39 18.09
N ILE A 134 15.94 7.96 17.61
CA ILE A 134 15.96 9.33 17.09
C ILE A 134 15.64 9.29 15.59
N PRO A 135 14.62 10.02 15.10
CA PRO A 135 14.38 10.20 13.68
C PRO A 135 15.57 10.87 13.00
N ASP A 136 16.02 10.28 11.90
CA ASP A 136 16.97 10.92 11.01
C ASP A 136 16.19 11.83 10.04
N LYS A 137 16.49 13.12 10.06
CA LYS A 137 15.78 14.15 9.28
C LYS A 137 15.82 13.92 7.76
N ASP A 138 16.86 13.26 7.26
CA ASP A 138 17.09 13.05 5.83
C ASP A 138 16.59 11.67 5.38
N MET A 139 16.33 10.76 6.32
CA MET A 139 15.95 9.37 6.06
C MET A 139 14.56 8.99 6.58
N SER A 140 13.92 9.85 7.38
CA SER A 140 12.66 9.54 8.05
C SER A 140 11.56 10.51 7.65
N ILE A 141 10.33 10.02 7.59
CA ILE A 141 9.15 10.85 7.31
C ILE A 141 8.07 10.60 8.34
N LEU A 142 7.35 11.66 8.72
CA LEU A 142 6.10 11.55 9.47
C LEU A 142 4.97 11.19 8.49
N ALA A 143 4.15 10.20 8.84
CA ALA A 143 3.01 9.76 8.04
C ALA A 143 1.81 9.44 8.94
N TYR A 144 0.62 9.55 8.38
CA TYR A 144 -0.58 8.95 8.96
C TYR A 144 -0.49 7.42 8.86
N TRP A 145 -1.17 6.74 9.78
CA TRP A 145 -1.27 5.30 9.84
C TRP A 145 -2.73 4.86 9.73
N ALA A 146 -3.05 4.09 8.69
CA ALA A 146 -4.32 3.39 8.53
C ALA A 146 -4.17 1.94 9.04
N PRO A 147 -4.72 1.59 10.22
CA PRO A 147 -4.58 0.25 10.77
C PRO A 147 -5.45 -0.76 10.03
N GLN A 148 -5.01 -2.02 10.02
CA GLN A 148 -5.78 -3.13 9.46
C GLN A 148 -7.10 -3.32 10.22
N GLY A 149 -8.21 -3.41 9.48
CA GLY A 149 -9.56 -3.50 10.01
C GLY A 149 -10.05 -2.20 10.65
N GLY A 150 -9.48 -1.06 10.27
CA GLY A 150 -9.81 0.25 10.80
C GLY A 150 -9.55 1.38 9.81
N TYR A 151 -9.48 2.60 10.32
CA TYR A 151 -9.35 3.80 9.49
C TYR A 151 -8.53 4.91 10.12
N VAL A 152 -8.12 5.87 9.29
CA VAL A 152 -7.58 7.17 9.70
C VAL A 152 -8.24 8.28 8.90
N ASP A 153 -8.57 9.38 9.58
CA ASP A 153 -9.12 10.57 8.94
C ASP A 153 -7.98 11.53 8.61
N ILE A 154 -7.93 11.98 7.36
CA ILE A 154 -6.90 12.89 6.83
C ILE A 154 -7.56 14.09 6.18
N PRO A 155 -6.91 15.26 6.16
CA PRO A 155 -7.43 16.42 5.46
C PRO A 155 -7.43 16.19 3.94
N THR A 156 -8.50 16.60 3.25
CA THR A 156 -8.54 16.65 1.78
C THR A 156 -7.42 17.55 1.23
N GLN A 157 -7.10 18.63 1.96
CA GLN A 157 -6.03 19.58 1.65
C GLN A 157 -5.11 19.77 2.87
N PRO A 158 -4.04 18.97 3.03
CA PRO A 158 -3.12 19.09 4.16
C PRO A 158 -2.36 20.42 4.15
N ASN A 159 -2.23 21.04 5.34
CA ASN A 159 -1.27 22.11 5.54
C ASN A 159 0.13 21.50 5.66
N LEU A 160 0.97 21.70 4.64
CA LEU A 160 2.29 21.04 4.54
C LEU A 160 3.27 21.36 5.69
N SER A 161 3.01 22.42 6.46
CA SER A 161 3.80 22.75 7.67
C SER A 161 3.37 22.01 8.93
N ARG A 162 2.18 21.37 8.92
CA ARG A 162 1.56 20.77 10.10
C ARG A 162 1.12 19.33 9.90
N HIS A 163 0.75 18.98 8.68
CA HIS A 163 0.13 17.71 8.35
C HIS A 163 1.10 16.82 7.57
N PRO A 164 1.16 15.51 7.89
CA PRO A 164 1.83 14.54 7.06
C PRO A 164 1.32 14.55 5.62
N GLN A 165 2.19 14.15 4.69
CA GLN A 165 1.87 14.04 3.25
C GLN A 165 1.72 12.59 2.79
N TYR A 166 1.81 11.64 3.71
CA TYR A 166 1.76 10.21 3.42
C TYR A 166 0.80 9.51 4.36
N VAL A 167 0.15 8.46 3.85
CA VAL A 167 -0.62 7.49 4.64
C VAL A 167 -0.05 6.12 4.39
N PHE A 168 0.49 5.48 5.42
CA PHE A 168 0.95 4.10 5.37
C PHE A 168 -0.05 3.17 6.06
N THR A 169 0.05 1.89 5.70
CA THR A 169 -0.81 0.82 6.19
C THR A 169 -0.05 -0.50 6.08
N PRO A 170 -0.46 -1.60 6.74
CA PRO A 170 0.17 -2.90 6.54
C PRO A 170 0.12 -3.38 5.09
N GLY A 171 1.00 -4.32 4.74
CA GLY A 171 1.00 -5.00 3.44
C GLY A 171 -0.31 -5.75 3.18
N PHE A 172 -0.56 -6.01 1.91
CA PHE A 172 -1.85 -6.51 1.44
C PHE A 172 -1.76 -7.99 1.06
N SER A 173 -2.71 -8.78 1.56
CA SER A 173 -2.89 -10.21 1.25
C SER A 173 -4.38 -10.55 1.29
N GLY A 174 -5.08 -10.34 0.18
CA GLY A 174 -6.55 -10.32 0.12
C GLY A 174 -7.24 -9.04 0.61
N CYS A 175 -6.54 -8.05 1.16
CA CYS A 175 -7.16 -6.84 1.72
C CYS A 175 -7.57 -5.81 0.65
N SER A 176 -8.32 -4.79 1.04
CA SER A 176 -8.65 -3.63 0.20
C SER A 176 -8.22 -2.32 0.88
N PHE A 177 -7.76 -1.33 0.10
CA PHE A 177 -7.41 0.01 0.57
C PHE A 177 -8.39 1.01 0.00
N VAL A 178 -9.16 1.66 0.87
CA VAL A 178 -10.35 2.42 0.47
C VAL A 178 -10.25 3.85 0.97
N VAL A 179 -10.72 4.79 0.16
CA VAL A 179 -10.81 6.20 0.50
C VAL A 179 -12.25 6.67 0.32
N ASP A 180 -12.86 7.01 1.44
CA ASP A 180 -14.17 7.66 1.51
C ASP A 180 -13.98 9.17 1.62
N LYS A 181 -14.84 9.92 0.95
CA LYS A 181 -14.98 11.35 1.21
C LYS A 181 -15.96 11.54 2.35
N MET A 182 -15.49 11.87 3.56
CA MET A 182 -16.42 12.06 4.68
C MET A 182 -17.20 13.36 4.54
N ASN A 183 -16.50 14.41 4.13
CA ASN A 183 -17.06 15.72 3.82
C ASN A 183 -16.06 16.50 2.94
N LYS A 184 -16.27 17.81 2.76
CA LYS A 184 -15.40 18.65 1.92
C LYS A 184 -13.95 18.73 2.44
N ASP A 185 -13.73 18.58 3.74
CA ASP A 185 -12.44 18.82 4.39
C ASP A 185 -11.71 17.54 4.81
N ILE A 186 -12.43 16.40 4.90
CA ILE A 186 -11.92 15.14 5.45
C ILE A 186 -12.13 13.98 4.47
N LEU A 187 -11.04 13.24 4.26
CA LEU A 187 -11.04 11.92 3.68
C LEU A 187 -10.85 10.88 4.79
N ARG A 188 -11.53 9.74 4.69
CA ARG A 188 -11.32 8.59 5.57
C ARG A 188 -10.66 7.47 4.79
N VAL A 189 -9.49 7.05 5.25
CA VAL A 189 -8.70 6.01 4.61
C VAL A 189 -8.79 4.72 5.42
N ARG A 190 -9.24 3.63 4.80
CA ARG A 190 -9.51 2.35 5.45
C ARG A 190 -8.62 1.25 4.90
N HIS A 191 -8.13 0.38 5.77
CA HIS A 191 -7.57 -0.91 5.38
C HIS A 191 -8.56 -2.00 5.75
N VAL A 192 -9.29 -2.50 4.76
CA VAL A 192 -10.34 -3.50 4.91
C VAL A 192 -9.73 -4.89 4.75
N GLN A 193 -9.96 -5.76 5.73
CA GLN A 193 -9.44 -7.12 5.74
C GLN A 193 -10.14 -7.99 4.69
N GLY A 194 -9.36 -8.84 4.03
CA GLY A 194 -9.90 -9.77 3.04
C GLY A 194 -10.92 -10.73 3.66
N GLY A 195 -12.10 -10.82 3.05
CA GLY A 195 -13.21 -11.62 3.55
C GLY A 195 -13.98 -10.98 4.71
N GLN A 196 -13.67 -9.73 5.08
CA GLN A 196 -14.40 -8.94 6.08
C GLN A 196 -15.03 -7.69 5.46
N GLU A 197 -15.12 -7.61 4.12
CA GLU A 197 -15.61 -6.43 3.41
C GLU A 197 -17.02 -6.04 3.87
N ASP A 198 -17.91 -7.02 4.08
CA ASP A 198 -19.27 -6.76 4.54
C ASP A 198 -19.35 -6.30 5.99
N VAL A 199 -18.37 -6.64 6.84
CA VAL A 199 -18.36 -6.27 8.26
C VAL A 199 -17.67 -4.92 8.46
N GLU A 200 -16.58 -4.70 7.74
CA GLU A 200 -15.70 -3.55 7.92
C GLU A 200 -16.02 -2.39 6.96
N TYR A 201 -16.80 -2.64 5.90
CA TYR A 201 -17.11 -1.61 4.89
C TYR A 201 -18.55 -1.65 4.36
N ASN A 202 -19.02 -2.72 3.70
CA ASN A 202 -20.30 -2.68 2.94
C ASN A 202 -21.57 -2.64 3.79
N ASN A 203 -21.47 -2.80 5.12
CA ASN A 203 -22.63 -2.75 6.01
C ASN A 203 -23.24 -1.34 6.03
N GLN A 204 -24.58 -1.25 5.97
CA GLN A 204 -25.30 0.02 6.05
C GLN A 204 -25.04 0.83 7.33
N ASN A 205 -24.55 0.17 8.39
CA ASN A 205 -24.19 0.83 9.66
C ASN A 205 -22.82 1.52 9.62
N ILE A 206 -22.03 1.35 8.56
CA ILE A 206 -20.74 2.02 8.40
C ILE A 206 -20.97 3.40 7.79
N ASP A 207 -20.44 4.43 8.45
CA ASP A 207 -20.46 5.79 7.93
C ASP A 207 -19.44 5.96 6.80
N HIS A 208 -19.96 6.23 5.60
CA HIS A 208 -19.20 6.54 4.39
C HIS A 208 -19.19 8.03 4.04
N GLY A 209 -19.89 8.88 4.81
CA GLY A 209 -20.07 10.30 4.51
C GLY A 209 -20.66 10.55 3.12
N MET A 210 -19.88 11.15 2.22
CA MET A 210 -20.24 11.38 0.81
C MET A 210 -19.94 10.19 -0.10
N GLY A 211 -19.37 9.10 0.43
CA GLY A 211 -19.16 7.84 -0.28
C GLY A 211 -17.72 7.58 -0.74
N MET A 212 -17.53 6.39 -1.31
CA MET A 212 -16.25 5.92 -1.85
C MET A 212 -15.80 6.74 -3.07
N ILE A 213 -14.60 7.32 -3.00
CA ILE A 213 -13.99 8.05 -4.12
C ILE A 213 -12.82 7.29 -4.75
N ALA A 214 -12.16 6.40 -4.01
CA ALA A 214 -11.14 5.51 -4.55
C ALA A 214 -11.04 4.20 -3.76
N ALA A 215 -10.63 3.14 -4.44
CA ALA A 215 -10.24 1.88 -3.83
C ALA A 215 -9.13 1.21 -4.65
N MET A 216 -8.30 0.42 -3.96
CA MET A 216 -7.56 -0.71 -4.49
C MET A 216 -8.12 -1.96 -3.82
N GLU A 217 -8.68 -2.88 -4.59
CA GLU A 217 -9.22 -4.16 -4.12
C GLU A 217 -8.27 -5.31 -4.44
N PHE A 218 -8.54 -6.50 -3.89
CA PHE A 218 -7.72 -7.69 -4.14
C PHE A 218 -7.50 -7.96 -5.64
N CYS A 219 -8.53 -7.82 -6.48
CA CYS A 219 -8.41 -8.04 -7.92
C CYS A 219 -7.42 -7.09 -8.62
N ASP A 220 -7.16 -5.91 -8.02
CA ASP A 220 -6.29 -4.90 -8.63
C ASP A 220 -4.80 -5.27 -8.50
N TYR A 221 -4.41 -5.91 -7.40
CA TYR A 221 -3.00 -6.23 -7.12
C TYR A 221 -2.72 -7.74 -7.00
N GLY A 222 -3.75 -8.53 -6.70
CA GLY A 222 -3.73 -9.96 -6.47
C GLY A 222 -3.47 -10.80 -7.73
N TYR A 223 -3.28 -10.16 -8.88
CA TYR A 223 -3.16 -10.83 -10.18
C TYR A 223 -2.16 -10.12 -11.10
N HIS A 224 -1.44 -10.93 -11.88
CA HIS A 224 -0.54 -10.43 -12.93
C HIS A 224 -0.58 -11.36 -14.15
N GLU A 225 -0.19 -10.83 -15.30
CA GLU A 225 -0.08 -11.65 -16.52
C GLU A 225 1.33 -12.27 -16.62
N ALA A 226 1.38 -13.56 -16.96
CA ALA A 226 2.58 -14.28 -17.31
C ALA A 226 2.26 -15.34 -18.37
N ASP A 227 3.05 -15.40 -19.45
CA ASP A 227 2.90 -16.38 -20.53
C ASP A 227 1.48 -16.45 -21.12
N GLY A 228 0.82 -15.30 -21.26
CA GLY A 228 -0.55 -15.17 -21.79
C GLY A 228 -1.64 -15.68 -20.84
N LYS A 229 -1.30 -15.91 -19.56
CA LYS A 229 -2.23 -16.35 -18.51
C LYS A 229 -2.31 -15.32 -17.40
N VAL A 230 -3.49 -15.24 -16.78
CA VAL A 230 -3.68 -14.50 -15.54
C VAL A 230 -3.24 -15.39 -14.38
N MET A 231 -2.22 -14.95 -13.67
CA MET A 231 -1.65 -15.63 -12.52
C MET A 231 -2.07 -14.91 -11.24
N GLU A 232 -2.75 -15.63 -10.35
CA GLU A 232 -3.07 -15.15 -9.00
C GLU A 232 -1.81 -15.11 -8.16
N ASN A 233 -1.49 -13.92 -7.67
CA ASN A 233 -0.38 -13.64 -6.80
C ASN A 233 -0.87 -12.79 -5.62
N THR A 234 -0.85 -13.34 -4.42
CA THR A 234 -1.65 -12.85 -3.30
C THR A 234 -1.22 -11.49 -2.73
N TYR A 235 -0.01 -11.00 -3.04
CA TYR A 235 0.62 -9.93 -2.26
C TYR A 235 0.70 -8.57 -2.97
N GLY A 236 0.52 -7.51 -2.18
CA GLY A 236 0.73 -6.14 -2.61
C GLY A 236 1.17 -5.20 -1.50
N SER A 237 1.51 -3.98 -1.87
CA SER A 237 1.78 -2.86 -0.97
C SER A 237 1.03 -1.64 -1.47
N ALA A 238 0.56 -0.78 -0.57
CA ALA A 238 -0.10 0.46 -0.95
C ALA A 238 0.15 1.57 0.06
N PHE A 239 0.07 2.81 -0.40
CA PHE A 239 0.11 4.01 0.42
C PHE A 239 -0.56 5.17 -0.30
N LEU A 240 -0.94 6.21 0.45
CA LEU A 240 -1.31 7.49 -0.14
C LEU A 240 -0.17 8.48 -0.06
N LYS A 241 -0.07 9.34 -1.08
CA LYS A 241 0.83 10.49 -1.11
C LYS A 241 0.06 11.72 -1.56
N PHE A 242 0.21 12.83 -0.84
CA PHE A 242 -0.30 14.10 -1.30
C PHE A 242 0.66 14.71 -2.33
N ASN A 243 0.13 15.15 -3.47
CA ASN A 243 0.85 15.95 -4.46
C ASN A 243 0.54 17.44 -4.21
N PRO A 244 1.50 18.25 -3.71
CA PRO A 244 1.31 19.68 -3.48
C PRO A 244 1.01 20.50 -4.74
N GLU A 245 1.56 20.10 -5.89
CA GLU A 245 1.43 20.84 -7.14
C GLU A 245 0.03 20.71 -7.71
N GLU A 246 -0.49 19.47 -7.71
CA GLU A 246 -1.83 19.13 -8.19
C GLU A 246 -2.90 19.28 -7.09
N LYS A 247 -2.49 19.54 -5.84
CA LYS A 247 -3.35 19.65 -4.66
C LYS A 247 -4.28 18.44 -4.49
N GLN A 248 -3.74 17.24 -4.66
CA GLN A 248 -4.55 16.01 -4.62
C GLN A 248 -3.81 14.86 -3.96
N TRP A 249 -4.56 13.99 -3.31
CA TRP A 249 -4.03 12.71 -2.84
C TRP A 249 -3.93 11.72 -4.01
N GLN A 250 -2.89 10.90 -3.98
CA GLN A 250 -2.62 9.85 -4.95
C GLN A 250 -2.50 8.52 -4.23
N LEU A 251 -3.23 7.53 -4.71
CA LEU A 251 -3.13 6.14 -4.30
C LEU A 251 -2.05 5.44 -5.12
N HIS A 252 -1.02 4.95 -4.44
CA HIS A 252 0.09 4.22 -5.03
C HIS A 252 0.03 2.77 -4.56
N TYR A 253 0.20 1.80 -5.46
CA TYR A 253 0.28 0.41 -5.08
C TYR A 253 1.12 -0.47 -6.00
N GLN A 254 1.72 -1.50 -5.41
CA GLN A 254 2.50 -2.53 -6.08
C GLN A 254 1.76 -3.87 -6.07
N LYS A 255 1.85 -4.58 -7.19
CA LYS A 255 1.62 -6.03 -7.28
C LYS A 255 2.96 -6.72 -7.07
N ILE A 256 3.08 -7.62 -6.09
CA ILE A 256 4.38 -8.17 -5.70
C ILE A 256 4.37 -9.70 -5.84
N ALA A 257 5.00 -10.22 -6.90
CA ALA A 257 5.14 -11.65 -7.12
C ALA A 257 6.19 -12.23 -6.18
N ALA A 258 5.88 -13.38 -5.56
CA ALA A 258 6.74 -14.07 -4.60
C ALA A 258 7.31 -13.11 -3.53
N ALA A 259 6.42 -12.37 -2.86
CA ALA A 259 6.82 -11.33 -1.91
C ALA A 259 7.85 -11.84 -0.88
N PRO A 260 8.95 -11.09 -0.66
CA PRO A 260 9.95 -11.48 0.30
C PRO A 260 9.41 -11.38 1.72
N ASN A 261 9.99 -12.16 2.63
CA ASN A 261 9.68 -12.10 4.04
C ASN A 261 10.95 -11.83 4.83
N ILE A 262 10.91 -10.85 5.73
CA ILE A 262 11.91 -10.67 6.78
C ILE A 262 11.40 -11.37 8.04
N ILE A 263 12.20 -12.31 8.53
CA ILE A 263 11.94 -13.09 9.73
C ILE A 263 12.32 -12.28 10.96
N ASN A 264 13.52 -11.70 10.94
CA ASN A 264 14.04 -10.82 11.98
C ASN A 264 15.14 -9.91 11.41
N ILE A 265 15.50 -8.89 12.18
CA ILE A 265 16.69 -8.06 11.95
C ILE A 265 17.58 -8.06 13.18
N LYS A 266 18.89 -7.98 12.98
CA LYS A 266 19.90 -7.90 14.03
C LYS A 266 20.83 -6.74 13.75
N SER A 267 21.00 -5.86 14.73
CA SER A 267 21.99 -4.78 14.67
C SER A 267 23.26 -5.24 15.39
N LYS A 268 24.38 -5.31 14.68
CA LYS A 268 25.69 -5.58 15.27
C LYS A 268 26.39 -4.25 15.53
N SER A 269 26.48 -3.85 16.80
CA SER A 269 27.35 -2.76 17.21
C SER A 269 28.76 -3.30 17.39
N ASN A 270 29.73 -2.76 16.64
CA ASN A 270 31.11 -3.15 16.78
C ASN A 270 31.75 -2.30 17.88
N ARG A 271 31.89 -2.86 19.09
CA ARG A 271 32.38 -2.11 20.29
C ARG A 271 33.76 -1.46 20.11
N TRP A 272 34.54 -1.89 19.12
CA TRP A 272 35.93 -1.48 18.90
C TRP A 272 36.18 -0.75 17.56
N SER A 273 35.15 -0.37 16.81
CA SER A 273 35.31 0.33 15.53
C SER A 273 34.42 1.58 15.45
N PHE A 274 34.97 2.67 14.91
CA PHE A 274 34.23 3.88 14.52
C PHE A 274 33.29 3.66 13.31
N SER A 275 33.21 2.43 12.78
CA SER A 275 32.32 2.09 11.67
C SER A 275 30.85 2.10 12.10
N LYS A 276 29.96 2.57 11.22
CA LYS A 276 28.51 2.50 11.42
C LYS A 276 28.08 1.05 11.75
N PRO A 277 27.14 0.85 12.70
CA PRO A 277 26.63 -0.48 13.00
C PRO A 277 26.04 -1.13 11.74
N SER A 278 26.35 -2.41 11.53
CA SER A 278 25.78 -3.18 10.43
C SER A 278 24.43 -3.76 10.86
N ILE A 279 23.49 -3.79 9.92
CA ILE A 279 22.19 -4.43 10.10
C ILE A 279 22.17 -5.67 9.21
N GLU A 280 21.83 -6.80 9.80
CA GLU A 280 21.60 -8.07 9.11
C GLU A 280 20.11 -8.41 9.17
N ALA A 281 19.57 -8.90 8.06
CA ALA A 281 18.19 -9.36 7.96
C ALA A 281 18.19 -10.86 7.64
N ASP A 282 17.52 -11.65 8.47
CA ASP A 282 17.21 -13.05 8.18
C ASP A 282 15.93 -13.06 7.33
N THR A 283 15.99 -13.62 6.13
CA THR A 283 14.93 -13.49 5.11
C THR A 283 14.53 -14.83 4.50
N PHE A 284 13.29 -14.95 4.03
CA PHE A 284 12.87 -15.94 3.04
C PHE A 284 12.62 -15.24 1.70
N ILE A 285 13.36 -15.63 0.66
CA ILE A 285 13.26 -15.00 -0.66
C ILE A 285 13.22 -16.08 -1.74
N SER A 286 12.34 -15.89 -2.73
CA SER A 286 12.32 -16.66 -3.97
C SER A 286 13.06 -15.91 -5.07
N LYS A 287 13.71 -16.64 -5.98
CA LYS A 287 14.31 -16.03 -7.19
C LYS A 287 13.29 -15.38 -8.11
N ASP A 288 12.01 -15.74 -7.98
CA ASP A 288 10.93 -15.20 -8.81
C ASP A 288 10.33 -13.92 -8.22
N MET A 289 10.93 -13.41 -7.13
CA MET A 289 10.52 -12.17 -6.48
C MET A 289 10.64 -10.98 -7.44
N LYS A 290 9.53 -10.24 -7.62
CA LYS A 290 9.51 -9.02 -8.42
C LYS A 290 8.30 -8.15 -8.11
N VAL A 291 8.39 -6.87 -8.47
CA VAL A 291 7.20 -6.05 -8.73
C VAL A 291 6.64 -6.48 -10.08
N SER A 292 5.45 -7.08 -10.09
CA SER A 292 4.78 -7.51 -11.33
C SER A 292 3.90 -6.41 -11.92
N GLY A 293 3.65 -5.35 -11.17
CA GLY A 293 2.98 -4.14 -11.65
C GLY A 293 2.98 -3.05 -10.60
N TYR A 294 2.92 -1.81 -11.05
CA TYR A 294 2.77 -0.63 -10.20
C TYR A 294 1.71 0.28 -10.82
N ASN A 295 0.87 0.86 -9.96
CA ASN A 295 -0.18 1.77 -10.37
C ASN A 295 -0.19 3.01 -9.47
N ARG A 296 -0.56 4.13 -10.08
CA ARG A 296 -0.87 5.40 -9.41
C ARG A 296 -2.25 5.85 -9.85
N LYS A 297 -3.11 6.17 -8.89
CA LYS A 297 -4.46 6.67 -9.13
C LYS A 297 -4.66 7.98 -8.38
N ASN A 298 -5.04 9.04 -9.11
CA ASN A 298 -5.43 10.29 -8.47
C ASN A 298 -6.77 10.09 -7.77
N ILE A 299 -6.88 10.63 -6.56
CA ILE A 299 -8.11 10.62 -5.78
C ILE A 299 -8.87 11.89 -6.16
N ASN A 300 -9.79 11.74 -7.11
CA ASN A 300 -10.60 12.83 -7.62
C ASN A 300 -11.96 12.84 -6.93
N ASP A 301 -12.44 14.04 -6.65
CA ASP A 301 -13.86 14.32 -6.44
C ASP A 301 -14.53 14.20 -7.81
N ASN A 302 -15.08 13.03 -8.15
CA ASN A 302 -15.95 12.92 -9.33
C ASN A 302 -17.22 13.77 -9.14
#